data_AF-A0A9D1HMZ4-F1
#
_entry.id   AF-A0A9D1HMZ4-F1
#
_cell.length_a   1.000
_cell.length_b   1.000
_cell.length_c   1.000
_cell.angle_alpha   90.00
_cell.angle_beta   90.00
_cell.angle_gamma   90.00
#
_symmetry.space_group_name_H-M   'P 1'
#
loop_
_entity.id
_entity.type
_entity.pdbx_description
1 polymer ?
#
loop_
_entity_poly.entity_id
_entity_poly.type
_entity_poly.pdbx_seq_one_letter_code
_entity_poly.pdbx_strand_id
1 'polypeptide(L)'
;MVITGEVLKEDTALVARTLRSGQKVRSAGNVLVLGDVNPGAEIIAAGCVVVMGTLRGVVHAGAEGDETATVTALSLLPTQIRIASCITRPPDGQPTQDVYRPEMARLKNGEVVIEKYVVSK
;
A
#
# COMPACT_ATOMS: atom_id res chain seq x y z
N MET A 1 -1.45 3.19 -28.28
CA MET A 1 -2.20 2.58 -27.16
C MET A 1 -2.88 3.72 -26.42
N VAL A 2 -4.18 3.91 -26.61
CA VAL A 2 -4.97 4.90 -25.86
C VAL A 2 -5.57 4.13 -24.69
N ILE A 3 -5.30 4.55 -23.47
CA ILE A 3 -5.95 3.99 -22.29
C ILE A 3 -7.41 4.46 -22.35
N THR A 4 -8.36 3.54 -22.57
CA THR A 4 -9.80 3.83 -22.70
C THR A 4 -10.54 3.87 -21.36
N GLY A 5 -9.81 4.05 -20.26
CA GLY A 5 -10.35 4.15 -18.91
C GLY A 5 -10.06 5.50 -18.28
N GLU A 6 -10.70 5.78 -17.14
CA GLU A 6 -10.39 6.93 -16.32
C GLU A 6 -8.94 6.84 -15.82
N VAL A 7 -8.11 7.80 -16.22
CA VAL A 7 -6.73 7.93 -15.75
C VAL A 7 -6.75 8.87 -14.56
N LEU A 8 -6.40 8.36 -13.38
CA LEU A 8 -6.14 9.21 -12.21
C LEU A 8 -4.96 10.12 -12.53
N LYS A 9 -5.24 11.43 -12.62
CA LYS A 9 -4.23 12.48 -12.88
C LYS A 9 -3.65 13.01 -11.58
N GLU A 10 -3.08 12.11 -10.80
CA GLU A 10 -2.42 12.46 -9.55
C GLU A 10 -0.91 12.23 -9.66
N ASP A 11 -0.13 13.13 -9.06
CA ASP A 11 1.32 12.99 -9.00
C ASP A 11 1.71 11.69 -8.27
N THR A 12 2.68 10.97 -8.81
CA THR A 12 3.15 9.70 -8.23
C THR A 12 4.64 9.79 -7.91
N ALA A 13 4.97 9.64 -6.63
CA ALA A 13 6.35 9.53 -6.19
C ALA A 13 6.88 8.11 -6.45
N LEU A 14 7.86 7.99 -7.35
CA LEU A 14 8.52 6.72 -7.64
C LEU A 14 9.74 6.52 -6.73
N VAL A 15 9.73 5.44 -5.96
CA VAL A 15 10.85 4.98 -5.14
C VAL A 15 11.44 3.73 -5.77
N ALA A 16 12.47 3.90 -6.59
CA ALA A 16 13.11 2.80 -7.33
C ALA A 16 14.13 2.00 -6.49
N ARG A 17 13.79 1.68 -5.23
CA ARG A 17 14.63 0.93 -4.29
C ARG A 17 13.82 0.41 -3.10
N THR A 18 14.38 -0.58 -2.41
CA THR A 18 13.89 -1.02 -1.10
C THR A 18 13.96 0.13 -0.07
N LEU A 19 12.90 0.26 0.72
CA LEU A 19 12.88 1.09 1.92
C LEU A 19 13.34 0.27 3.13
N ARG A 20 14.31 0.83 3.87
CA ARG A 20 14.94 0.20 5.05
C ARG A 20 14.46 0.85 6.34
N SER A 21 14.70 0.19 7.47
CA SER A 21 14.36 0.71 8.80
C SER A 21 14.84 2.15 9.00
N GLY A 22 13.98 2.99 9.57
CA GLY A 22 14.23 4.41 9.80
C GLY A 22 13.97 5.31 8.59
N GLN A 23 13.74 4.76 7.40
CA GLN A 23 13.44 5.55 6.21
C GLN A 23 11.95 5.88 6.14
N LYS A 24 11.66 7.13 5.76
CA LYS A 24 10.29 7.64 5.62
C LYS A 24 10.09 8.26 4.24
N VAL A 25 8.99 7.91 3.60
CA VAL A 25 8.52 8.52 2.35
C VAL A 25 7.21 9.23 2.63
N ARG A 26 7.10 10.48 2.19
CA ARG A 26 5.87 11.29 2.24
C ARG A 26 5.57 11.82 0.84
N SER A 27 4.32 11.71 0.40
CA SER A 27 3.85 12.22 -0.90
C SER A 27 2.48 12.86 -0.75
N ALA A 28 2.27 13.99 -1.44
CA ALA A 28 0.96 14.65 -1.57
C ALA A 28 0.07 14.00 -2.65
N GLY A 29 0.55 12.94 -3.30
CA GLY A 29 -0.23 12.11 -4.22
C GLY A 29 0.03 10.64 -3.93
N ASN A 30 0.24 9.86 -4.98
CA ASN A 30 0.50 8.42 -4.90
C ASN A 30 1.96 8.12 -4.57
N VAL A 31 2.23 6.90 -4.10
CA VAL A 31 3.59 6.35 -3.95
C VAL A 31 3.68 5.00 -4.63
N LEU A 32 4.66 4.83 -5.51
CA LEU A 32 5.04 3.55 -6.11
C LEU A 32 6.44 3.17 -5.63
N VAL A 33 6.58 2.00 -5.02
CA VAL A 33 7.87 1.43 -4.62
C VAL A 33 8.23 0.26 -5.54
N LEU A 34 9.40 0.33 -6.18
CA LEU A 34 10.00 -0.78 -6.92
C LEU A 34 10.98 -1.52 -5.99
N GLY A 35 10.42 -2.36 -5.13
CA GLY A 35 11.16 -3.14 -4.13
C GLY A 35 10.37 -3.31 -2.85
N ASP A 36 11.05 -3.81 -1.82
CA ASP A 36 10.44 -4.09 -0.53
C ASP A 36 10.31 -2.84 0.36
N VAL A 37 9.40 -2.92 1.33
CA VAL A 37 9.29 -1.97 2.43
C VAL A 37 9.52 -2.72 3.73
N ASN A 38 10.74 -2.64 4.26
CA ASN A 38 11.13 -3.46 5.41
C ASN A 38 10.54 -2.95 6.74
N PRO A 39 10.55 -3.78 7.80
CA PRO A 39 10.18 -3.34 9.14
C PRO A 39 10.90 -2.06 9.55
N GLY A 40 10.18 -1.14 10.18
CA GLY A 40 10.69 0.17 10.58
C GLY A 40 10.77 1.22 9.46
N ALA A 41 10.46 0.86 8.21
CA ALA A 41 10.22 1.84 7.14
C ALA A 41 8.77 2.33 7.16
N GLU A 42 8.54 3.56 6.70
CA GLU A 42 7.21 4.18 6.70
C GLU A 42 6.90 4.89 5.37
N ILE A 43 5.70 4.67 4.85
CA ILE A 43 5.16 5.37 3.69
C ILE A 43 3.90 6.13 4.12
N ILE A 44 3.82 7.41 3.80
CA ILE A 44 2.61 8.22 3.94
C ILE A 44 2.30 8.86 2.58
N ALA A 45 1.12 8.57 2.04
CA ALA A 45 0.65 9.06 0.76
C ALA A 45 -0.73 9.69 0.95
N ALA A 46 -0.96 10.88 0.37
CA ALA A 46 -2.30 11.45 0.32
C ALA A 46 -3.24 10.61 -0.57
N GLY A 47 -2.69 9.94 -1.59
CA GLY A 47 -3.41 8.99 -2.45
C GLY A 47 -3.08 7.53 -2.13
N CYS A 48 -3.04 6.70 -3.17
CA CYS A 48 -2.75 5.27 -3.12
C CYS A 48 -1.26 4.94 -2.94
N VAL A 49 -1.00 3.73 -2.44
CA VAL A 49 0.35 3.16 -2.31
C VAL A 49 0.41 1.82 -3.05
N VAL A 50 1.41 1.68 -3.92
CA VAL A 50 1.72 0.41 -4.60
C VAL A 50 3.15 0.00 -4.27
N VAL A 51 3.31 -1.23 -3.77
CA VAL A 51 4.60 -1.82 -3.45
C VAL A 51 4.82 -3.03 -4.36
N MET A 52 5.73 -2.90 -5.32
CA MET A 52 6.15 -4.00 -6.19
C MET A 52 7.17 -4.89 -5.47
N GLY A 53 6.75 -5.48 -4.35
CA GLY A 53 7.56 -6.28 -3.43
C GLY A 53 6.77 -6.66 -2.17
N THR A 54 7.49 -7.01 -1.10
CA THR A 54 6.86 -7.30 0.20
C THR A 54 6.77 -6.03 1.06
N LEU A 55 5.57 -5.71 1.52
CA LEU A 55 5.31 -4.63 2.46
C LEU A 55 5.31 -5.16 3.90
N ARG A 56 6.41 -4.95 4.64
CA ARG A 56 6.60 -5.30 6.07
C ARG A 56 6.60 -4.09 7.01
N GLY A 57 6.76 -2.87 6.47
CA GLY A 57 6.79 -1.62 7.23
C GLY A 57 5.41 -1.12 7.67
N VAL A 58 5.33 0.20 7.87
CA VAL A 58 4.09 0.95 8.13
C VAL A 58 3.68 1.68 6.86
N VAL A 59 2.39 1.68 6.55
CA VAL A 59 1.83 2.45 5.43
C VAL A 59 0.61 3.25 5.88
N HIS A 60 0.48 4.46 5.34
CA HIS A 60 -0.70 5.31 5.45
C HIS A 60 -1.06 5.83 4.06
N ALA A 61 -2.08 5.25 3.44
CA ALA A 61 -2.68 5.75 2.20
C ALA A 61 -3.88 6.64 2.53
N GLY A 62 -4.25 7.53 1.61
CA GLY A 62 -5.37 8.43 1.86
C GLY A 62 -5.11 9.41 3.01
N ALA A 63 -3.85 9.78 3.26
CA ALA A 63 -3.44 10.45 4.50
C ALA A 63 -4.11 11.81 4.75
N GLU A 64 -4.70 12.41 3.72
CA GLU A 64 -5.48 13.65 3.79
C GLU A 64 -7.00 13.42 3.86
N GLY A 65 -7.42 12.19 4.14
CA GLY A 65 -8.83 11.81 4.33
C GLY A 65 -9.47 11.13 3.12
N ASP A 66 -8.70 10.75 2.10
CA ASP A 66 -9.22 9.97 0.97
C ASP A 66 -9.49 8.52 1.40
N GLU A 67 -10.76 8.24 1.66
CA GLU A 67 -11.27 6.90 2.01
C GLU A 67 -11.28 5.92 0.82
N THR A 68 -11.12 6.42 -0.42
CA THR A 68 -11.05 5.59 -1.63
C THR A 68 -9.65 5.06 -1.92
N ALA A 69 -8.63 5.61 -1.23
CA ALA A 69 -7.25 5.21 -1.38
C ALA A 69 -7.03 3.73 -1.05
N THR A 70 -6.08 3.12 -1.75
CA THR A 70 -5.76 1.70 -1.60
C THR A 70 -4.28 1.50 -1.30
N VAL A 71 -3.96 0.37 -0.67
CA VAL A 71 -2.60 -0.15 -0.53
C VAL A 71 -2.52 -1.48 -1.24
N THR A 72 -1.69 -1.58 -2.27
CA THR A 72 -1.46 -2.83 -3.01
C THR A 72 -0.02 -3.28 -2.86
N ALA A 73 0.21 -4.56 -2.61
CA ALA A 73 1.55 -5.14 -2.56
C ALA A 73 1.57 -6.55 -3.16
N LEU A 74 2.74 -7.02 -3.62
CA LEU A 74 2.89 -8.41 -4.05
C LEU A 74 2.80 -9.40 -2.88
N SER A 75 3.16 -8.93 -1.67
CA SER A 75 2.94 -9.62 -0.41
C SER A 75 2.69 -8.57 0.68
N LEU A 76 1.54 -8.64 1.36
CA LEU A 76 1.09 -7.63 2.29
C LEU A 76 1.24 -8.12 3.73
N LEU A 77 2.44 -7.91 4.31
CA LEU A 77 2.84 -8.33 5.66
C LEU A 77 3.13 -7.15 6.62
N PRO A 78 2.33 -6.07 6.61
CA PRO A 78 2.68 -4.81 7.25
C PRO A 78 2.61 -4.93 8.76
N THR A 79 3.49 -4.21 9.45
CA THR A 79 3.31 -3.97 10.90
C THR A 79 2.03 -3.17 11.20
N GLN A 80 1.62 -2.30 10.26
CA GLN A 80 0.42 -1.49 10.39
C GLN A 80 -0.01 -0.94 9.01
N ILE A 81 -1.33 -0.94 8.75
CA ILE A 81 -1.96 -0.22 7.63
C ILE A 81 -2.85 0.89 8.17
N ARG A 82 -2.80 2.05 7.53
CA ARG A 82 -3.80 3.10 7.65
C ARG A 82 -4.36 3.46 6.28
N ILE A 83 -5.66 3.67 6.23
CA ILE A 83 -6.38 4.23 5.07
C ILE A 83 -7.29 5.31 5.61
N ALA A 84 -7.09 6.55 5.16
CA ALA A 84 -7.72 7.73 5.75
C ALA A 84 -7.53 7.76 7.28
N SER A 85 -8.62 7.83 8.05
CA SER A 85 -8.61 7.83 9.52
C SER A 85 -8.58 6.42 10.13
N CYS A 86 -8.80 5.38 9.33
CA CYS A 86 -8.90 4.00 9.80
C CYS A 86 -7.52 3.33 9.89
N ILE A 87 -7.33 2.54 10.94
CA ILE A 87 -6.08 1.84 11.25
C ILE A 87 -6.38 0.37 11.47
N THR A 88 -5.53 -0.50 10.90
CA THR A 88 -5.57 -1.93 11.16
C THR A 88 -4.15 -2.49 11.31
N ARG A 89 -4.07 -3.63 11.99
CA ARG A 89 -2.87 -4.45 12.09
C ARG A 89 -3.25 -5.88 11.70
N PRO A 90 -2.37 -6.64 11.03
CA PRO A 90 -2.62 -8.05 10.83
C PRO A 90 -2.83 -8.76 12.18
N PRO A 91 -3.71 -9.77 12.25
CA PRO A 91 -3.87 -10.57 13.46
C PRO A 91 -2.57 -11.24 13.88
N ASP A 92 -2.39 -11.44 15.19
CA ASP A 92 -1.22 -12.12 15.75
C ASP A 92 -1.20 -13.60 15.30
N GLY A 93 -0.16 -14.00 14.58
CA GLY A 93 -0.01 -15.36 14.03
C GLY A 93 0.50 -15.33 12.59
N GLN A 94 1.61 -16.03 12.35
CA GLN A 94 2.46 -15.91 11.16
C GLN A 94 1.73 -15.83 9.81
N PRO A 95 2.16 -14.92 8.91
CA PRO A 95 2.05 -15.15 7.48
C PRO A 95 3.00 -16.29 7.09
N THR A 96 2.44 -17.36 6.54
CA THR A 96 3.15 -18.54 6.07
C THR A 96 3.86 -18.24 4.76
N GLN A 97 5.17 -17.95 4.84
CA GLN A 97 6.12 -17.74 3.74
C GLN A 97 5.90 -16.52 2.83
N ASP A 98 7.02 -15.93 2.36
CA ASP A 98 7.07 -14.94 1.27
C ASP A 98 6.66 -15.61 -0.05
N VAL A 99 5.38 -15.92 -0.21
CA VAL A 99 4.80 -16.26 -1.51
C VAL A 99 4.23 -14.98 -2.09
N TYR A 100 4.68 -14.58 -3.29
CA TYR A 100 4.10 -13.46 -4.02
C TYR A 100 2.65 -13.77 -4.36
N ARG A 101 1.75 -13.32 -3.49
CA ARG A 101 0.30 -13.39 -3.59
C ARG A 101 -0.19 -11.96 -3.50
N PRO A 102 -0.35 -11.29 -4.65
CA PRO A 102 -0.77 -9.90 -4.67
C PRO A 102 -2.06 -9.70 -3.88
N GLU A 103 -2.06 -8.69 -3.02
CA GLU A 103 -3.15 -8.34 -2.10
C GLU A 103 -3.38 -6.84 -2.12
N MET A 104 -4.62 -6.44 -1.88
CA MET A 104 -5.05 -5.05 -1.81
C MET A 104 -5.80 -4.83 -0.50
N ALA A 105 -5.33 -3.84 0.28
CA ALA A 105 -6.07 -3.28 1.38
C ALA A 105 -6.87 -2.06 0.92
N ARG A 106 -8.13 -1.96 1.34
CA ARG A 106 -9.03 -0.84 1.05
C ARG A 106 -10.03 -0.64 2.18
N LEU A 107 -10.63 0.54 2.25
CA LEU A 107 -11.73 0.78 3.18
C LEU A 107 -13.04 0.20 2.65
N LYS A 108 -13.78 -0.52 3.49
CA LYS A 108 -15.12 -1.02 3.20
C LYS A 108 -15.95 -0.95 4.48
N ASN A 109 -17.07 -0.23 4.44
CA ASN A 109 -17.96 -0.06 5.60
C ASN A 109 -17.24 0.46 6.87
N GLY A 110 -16.26 1.34 6.71
CA GLY A 110 -15.48 1.91 7.82
C GLY A 110 -14.35 1.02 8.35
N GLU A 111 -14.17 -0.18 7.80
CA GLU A 111 -13.10 -1.10 8.17
C GLU A 111 -12.10 -1.30 7.04
N VAL A 112 -10.83 -1.47 7.38
CA VAL A 112 -9.81 -1.83 6.39
C VAL A 112 -9.91 -3.33 6.14
N VAL A 113 -10.30 -3.69 4.93
CA VAL A 113 -10.37 -5.08 4.46
C VAL A 113 -9.19 -5.38 3.54
N ILE A 114 -8.64 -6.59 3.65
CA ILE A 114 -7.56 -7.08 2.79
C ILE A 114 -8.13 -8.20 1.93
N GLU A 115 -7.99 -8.06 0.62
CA GLU A 115 -8.48 -9.02 -0.36
C GLU A 115 -7.36 -9.40 -1.33
N LYS A 116 -7.43 -10.60 -1.91
CA LYS A 116 -6.52 -10.99 -2.99
C LYS A 116 -6.71 -10.04 -4.17
N TYR A 117 -5.61 -9.56 -4.73
CA TYR A 117 -5.64 -8.79 -5.96
C TYR A 117 -5.89 -9.74 -7.14
N VAL A 118 -7.09 -9.69 -7.69
CA VAL A 118 -7.51 -10.49 -8.84
C VAL A 118 -7.47 -9.61 -10.08
N VAL A 119 -6.69 -10.01 -11.07
CA VAL A 119 -6.73 -9.39 -12.40
C VAL A 119 -8.02 -9.86 -13.08
N SER A 120 -8.93 -8.93 -13.36
CA SER A 120 -10.08 -9.19 -14.22
C SER A 120 -9.57 -9.64 -15.60
N LYS A 121 -10.00 -10.83 -16.04
CA LYS A 121 -9.76 -11.32 -17.40
C LYS A 121 -10.55 -10.53 -18.43
#